data_AF-A0A2G9UYK5-F1
#
_entry.id   AF-A0A2G9UYK5-F1
#
_cell.length_a   1.000
_cell.length_b   1.000
_cell.length_c   1.000
_cell.angle_alpha   90.00
_cell.angle_beta   90.00
_cell.angle_gamma   90.00
#
_symmetry.space_group_name_H-M   'P 1'
#
loop_
_entity.id
_entity.type
_entity.pdbx_description
1 polymer ?
#
loop_
_entity_poly.entity_id
_entity_poly.type
_entity_poly.pdbx_seq_one_letter_code
_entity_poly.pdbx_strand_id
1 'polypeptide(L)'
;METLANRRSAYRKKLQSEGTPKIKKCSLGKMENVVEEKDGNLILNTTEKQLEKTRRTRKCGFTTTSKDDPIIVVGGGISAATFMEHVRLNGCRTPITMITQENWPPYDRVLLSKKPSAEGKSIRLRSDAYYRENHINIITKTKVNDFDFNRRSIALSTGRRMRYSKLVLAPGVVPKKLNIPGARLKNVFYLRVASEANAISTNSTGKHVVCIGGSFIGMEIASALVLTAASVTVVCMTEEPLPALGADIGAATSVSNVYAIGDAVCTPLPLWEIDSINIQHFQTAQEHGHMLGYSILGRPYPHELTPFFWALFFFEFGIRYTVLPRNGVVVAVANSGPIPTAIQFLDIFKRKIKITREDIEK
;
A
#
# COMPACT_ATOMS: atom_id res chain seq x y z
N MET A 1 -10.08 32.94 9.21
CA MET A 1 -10.19 31.52 9.62
C MET A 1 -11.61 31.07 9.31
N GLU A 2 -11.86 30.66 8.07
CA GLU A 2 -13.19 30.21 7.64
C GLU A 2 -13.44 28.78 8.18
N THR A 3 -14.59 28.56 8.80
CA THR A 3 -14.93 27.28 9.46
C THR A 3 -15.28 26.19 8.44
N LEU A 4 -15.00 24.93 8.79
CA LEU A 4 -15.27 23.73 7.97
C LEU A 4 -16.73 23.65 7.45
N ALA A 5 -17.68 24.23 8.17
CA ALA A 5 -19.08 24.32 7.77
C ALA A 5 -19.29 25.13 6.48
N ASN A 6 -18.53 26.21 6.29
CA ASN A 6 -18.64 27.07 5.10
C ASN A 6 -18.11 26.37 3.84
N ARG A 7 -17.07 25.54 3.97
CA ARG A 7 -16.54 24.71 2.86
C ARG A 7 -17.52 23.61 2.43
N ARG A 8 -18.26 23.00 3.36
CA ARG A 8 -19.31 22.00 3.07
C ARG A 8 -20.48 22.60 2.28
N SER A 9 -20.90 23.83 2.61
CA SER A 9 -21.97 24.54 1.90
C SER A 9 -21.56 24.94 0.47
N ALA A 10 -20.33 25.43 0.30
CA ALA A 10 -19.78 25.77 -1.01
C ALA A 10 -19.65 24.55 -1.94
N TYR A 11 -19.23 23.40 -1.39
CA TYR A 11 -19.10 22.16 -2.15
C TYR A 11 -20.47 21.56 -2.54
N ARG A 12 -21.48 21.61 -1.67
CA ARG A 12 -22.86 21.18 -2.00
C ARG A 12 -23.50 22.04 -3.10
N LYS A 13 -23.31 23.36 -3.05
CA LYS A 13 -23.79 24.26 -4.13
C LYS A 13 -23.11 23.96 -5.47
N LYS A 14 -21.83 23.60 -5.45
CA LYS A 14 -21.07 23.23 -6.66
C LYS A 14 -21.56 21.92 -7.29
N LEU A 15 -21.88 20.91 -6.48
CA LEU A 15 -22.46 19.63 -6.93
C LEU A 15 -23.90 19.77 -7.47
N GLN A 16 -24.66 20.76 -7.02
CA GLN A 16 -26.03 21.02 -7.49
C GLN A 16 -26.05 21.85 -8.79
N SER A 17 -25.05 22.72 -9.02
CA SER A 17 -24.91 23.50 -10.26
C SER A 17 -24.27 22.71 -11.40
N GLU A 18 -23.45 21.72 -11.10
CA GLU A 18 -22.84 20.81 -12.06
C GLU A 18 -23.73 19.56 -12.15
N GLY A 19 -24.75 19.58 -13.03
CA GLY A 19 -25.64 18.43 -13.25
C GLY A 19 -24.88 17.11 -13.44
N THR A 20 -25.55 15.98 -13.16
CA THR A 20 -25.00 14.62 -13.09
C THR A 20 -23.82 14.43 -14.05
N PRO A 21 -22.59 14.18 -13.55
CA PRO A 21 -21.41 14.15 -14.42
C PRO A 21 -21.62 13.12 -15.52
N LYS A 22 -21.72 13.57 -16.78
CA LYS A 22 -21.54 12.66 -17.92
C LYS A 22 -20.22 11.96 -17.69
N ILE A 23 -20.25 10.63 -17.62
CA ILE A 23 -19.05 9.80 -17.48
C ILE A 23 -18.15 10.16 -18.65
N LYS A 24 -17.17 11.04 -18.43
CA LYS A 24 -16.01 11.12 -19.33
C LYS A 24 -15.39 9.74 -19.22
N LYS A 25 -15.37 9.01 -20.35
CA LYS A 25 -14.60 7.76 -20.53
C LYS A 25 -13.33 7.93 -19.70
N CYS A 26 -13.17 7.10 -18.67
CA CYS A 26 -11.97 7.09 -17.86
C CYS A 26 -10.85 6.76 -18.83
N SER A 27 -10.11 7.77 -19.29
CA SER A 27 -8.89 7.53 -20.01
C SER A 27 -7.96 6.92 -18.99
N LEU A 28 -7.88 5.58 -18.99
CA LEU A 28 -6.73 4.86 -18.49
C LEU A 28 -5.52 5.67 -18.93
N GLY A 29 -4.89 6.37 -17.98
CA GLY A 29 -3.90 7.39 -18.28
C GLY A 29 -2.91 6.82 -19.26
N LYS A 30 -2.90 7.35 -20.49
CA LYS A 30 -2.14 6.87 -21.67
C LYS A 30 -1.40 5.57 -21.37
N MET A 31 -2.06 4.42 -21.49
CA MET A 31 -1.33 3.24 -21.92
C MET A 31 -0.81 3.62 -23.30
N GLU A 32 0.43 4.08 -23.40
CA GLU A 32 1.09 4.54 -24.65
C GLU A 32 1.15 3.45 -25.75
N ASN A 33 0.46 2.31 -25.55
CA ASN A 33 0.37 1.19 -26.47
C ASN A 33 -1.07 0.84 -26.91
N VAL A 34 -2.12 1.49 -26.37
CA VAL A 34 -3.47 1.31 -26.96
C VAL A 34 -3.51 2.18 -28.21
N VAL A 35 -3.46 1.52 -29.36
CA VAL A 35 -3.39 2.19 -30.67
C VAL A 35 -4.78 2.28 -31.30
N GLU A 36 -5.73 1.42 -30.92
CA GLU A 36 -7.06 1.41 -31.54
C GLU A 36 -8.15 0.76 -30.66
N GLU A 37 -9.37 1.30 -30.71
CA GLU A 37 -10.60 0.68 -30.17
C GLU A 37 -11.40 0.17 -31.38
N LYS A 38 -11.50 -1.15 -31.57
CA LYS A 38 -12.22 -1.77 -32.69
C LYS A 38 -13.24 -2.78 -32.17
N ASP A 39 -14.50 -2.59 -32.54
CA ASP A 39 -15.62 -3.44 -32.11
C ASP A 39 -15.71 -3.65 -30.60
N GLY A 40 -15.41 -2.62 -29.82
CA GLY A 40 -15.41 -2.67 -28.34
C GLY A 40 -14.17 -3.34 -27.74
N ASN A 41 -13.24 -3.84 -28.55
CA ASN A 41 -11.97 -4.41 -28.10
C ASN A 41 -10.86 -3.36 -28.11
N LEU A 42 -10.02 -3.38 -27.08
CA LEU A 42 -8.80 -2.56 -26.99
C LEU A 42 -7.65 -3.30 -27.66
N ILE A 43 -7.14 -2.77 -28.78
CA ILE A 43 -6.01 -3.36 -29.50
C ILE A 43 -4.71 -2.69 -29.02
N LEU A 44 -3.83 -3.51 -28.43
CA LEU A 44 -2.51 -3.11 -27.98
C LEU A 44 -1.48 -3.42 -29.07
N ASN A 45 -0.77 -2.40 -29.58
CA ASN A 45 0.33 -2.64 -30.50
C ASN A 45 1.64 -2.79 -29.71
N THR A 46 2.13 -4.03 -29.58
CA THR A 46 3.29 -4.37 -28.75
C THR A 46 3.97 -5.64 -29.28
N THR A 47 5.24 -5.86 -28.91
CA THR A 47 5.98 -7.10 -29.24
C THR A 47 5.89 -8.12 -28.10
N GLU A 48 6.06 -9.42 -28.38
CA GLU A 48 6.15 -10.48 -27.34
C GLU A 48 7.21 -10.15 -26.29
N LYS A 49 8.39 -9.72 -26.72
CA LYS A 49 9.48 -9.26 -25.84
C LYS A 49 9.11 -8.06 -24.95
N GLN A 50 8.15 -7.24 -25.36
CA GLN A 50 7.62 -6.14 -24.54
C GLN A 50 6.51 -6.61 -23.59
N LEU A 51 5.76 -7.65 -23.95
CA LEU A 51 4.79 -8.31 -23.06
C LEU A 51 5.50 -9.10 -21.95
N GLU A 52 6.65 -9.70 -22.24
CA GLU A 52 7.53 -10.36 -21.27
C GLU A 52 8.13 -9.38 -20.24
N LYS A 53 8.22 -8.09 -20.58
CA LYS A 53 8.63 -7.04 -19.65
C LYS A 53 7.48 -6.71 -18.70
N THR A 54 7.37 -7.50 -17.64
CA THR A 54 6.33 -7.39 -16.61
C THR A 54 6.32 -6.06 -15.82
N ARG A 55 7.37 -5.23 -15.90
CA ARG A 55 7.44 -3.91 -15.25
C ARG A 55 8.17 -2.88 -16.11
N ARG A 56 7.47 -1.84 -16.59
CA ARG A 56 8.10 -0.65 -17.19
C ARG A 56 8.75 0.19 -16.08
N THR A 57 10.07 0.24 -16.06
CA THR A 57 10.82 1.19 -15.20
C THR A 57 11.09 2.46 -15.97
N ARG A 58 10.46 3.57 -15.56
CA ARG A 58 10.78 4.91 -16.09
C ARG A 58 12.07 5.41 -15.43
N LYS A 59 12.81 6.25 -16.15
CA LYS A 59 13.97 7.00 -15.64
C LYS A 59 13.60 8.46 -15.49
N CYS A 60 14.19 9.16 -14.53
CA CYS A 60 14.02 10.60 -14.42
C CYS A 60 14.63 11.31 -15.64
N GLY A 61 13.97 12.38 -16.10
CA GLY A 61 14.39 13.15 -17.27
C GLY A 61 15.57 14.10 -17.03
N PHE A 62 16.40 13.86 -16.02
CA PHE A 62 17.54 14.71 -15.67
C PHE A 62 18.71 13.87 -15.16
N THR A 63 19.92 14.44 -15.24
CA THR A 63 21.19 13.76 -14.95
C THR A 63 21.83 14.16 -13.63
N THR A 64 21.37 15.25 -13.00
CA THR A 64 21.93 15.80 -11.75
C THR A 64 20.83 16.29 -10.81
N THR A 65 21.10 16.22 -9.51
CA THR A 65 20.23 16.75 -8.44
C THR A 65 20.71 18.13 -7.98
N SER A 66 19.86 18.88 -7.28
CA SER A 66 20.23 20.19 -6.70
C SER A 66 21.19 20.04 -5.51
N LYS A 67 21.70 21.17 -4.98
CA LYS A 67 22.60 21.22 -3.81
C LYS A 67 21.85 21.41 -2.49
N ASP A 68 20.52 21.32 -2.49
CA ASP A 68 19.70 21.52 -1.30
C ASP A 68 19.90 20.39 -0.28
N ASP A 69 19.55 20.65 0.99
CA ASP A 69 19.37 19.58 1.98
C ASP A 69 18.38 18.53 1.43
N PRO A 70 18.60 17.23 1.67
CA PRO A 70 17.78 16.17 1.08
C PRO A 70 16.35 16.17 1.62
N ILE A 71 15.41 15.67 0.83
CA ILE A 71 14.16 15.12 1.34
C ILE A 71 14.50 13.80 2.01
N ILE A 72 14.23 13.70 3.31
CA ILE A 72 14.45 12.48 4.08
C ILE A 72 13.14 11.71 4.20
N VAL A 73 13.16 10.43 3.84
CA VAL A 73 12.03 9.51 3.94
C VAL A 73 12.36 8.44 4.97
N VAL A 74 11.61 8.37 6.07
CA VAL A 74 11.84 7.41 7.16
C VAL A 74 10.89 6.23 7.01
N GLY A 75 11.41 5.06 6.66
CA GLY A 75 10.66 3.83 6.44
C GLY A 75 10.82 3.29 5.02
N GLY A 76 10.94 1.96 4.90
CA GLY A 76 11.22 1.25 3.64
C GLY A 76 10.01 0.56 3.00
N GLY A 77 8.78 0.98 3.33
CA GLY A 77 7.54 0.38 2.82
C GLY A 77 7.13 0.87 1.43
N ILE A 78 6.01 0.34 0.93
CA ILE A 78 5.48 0.69 -0.41
C ILE A 78 5.16 2.18 -0.54
N SER A 79 4.59 2.80 0.49
CA SER A 79 4.25 4.23 0.49
C SER A 79 5.47 5.11 0.23
N ALA A 80 6.58 4.80 0.90
CA ALA A 80 7.85 5.49 0.72
C ALA A 80 8.47 5.23 -0.65
N ALA A 81 8.47 3.99 -1.14
CA ALA A 81 8.97 3.64 -2.47
C ALA A 81 8.19 4.42 -3.56
N THR A 82 6.86 4.41 -3.46
CA THR A 82 5.97 5.10 -4.38
C THR A 82 6.14 6.61 -4.34
N PHE A 83 6.22 7.20 -3.14
CA PHE A 83 6.49 8.62 -2.98
C PHE A 83 7.77 9.04 -3.71
N MET A 84 8.90 8.35 -3.43
CA MET A 84 10.19 8.69 -4.02
C MET A 84 10.20 8.53 -5.54
N GLU A 85 9.64 7.43 -6.05
CA GLU A 85 9.50 7.19 -7.49
C GLU A 85 8.66 8.29 -8.13
N HIS A 86 7.50 8.62 -7.54
CA HIS A 86 6.61 9.64 -8.07
C HIS A 86 7.28 11.01 -8.16
N VAL A 87 7.82 11.54 -7.06
CA VAL A 87 8.40 12.88 -7.08
C VAL A 87 9.58 12.96 -8.04
N ARG A 88 10.37 11.90 -8.11
CA ARG A 88 11.58 11.86 -8.94
C ARG A 88 11.25 11.80 -10.43
N LEU A 89 10.32 10.93 -10.82
CA LEU A 89 9.86 10.82 -12.22
C LEU A 89 9.12 12.07 -12.69
N ASN A 90 8.55 12.86 -11.78
CA ASN A 90 7.85 14.09 -12.09
C ASN A 90 8.72 15.36 -11.94
N GLY A 91 10.06 15.19 -11.93
CA GLY A 91 10.99 16.29 -12.10
C GLY A 91 11.46 16.97 -10.80
N CYS A 92 11.13 16.42 -9.62
CA CYS A 92 11.79 16.85 -8.38
C CYS A 92 13.29 16.63 -8.53
N ARG A 93 14.09 17.70 -8.40
CA ARG A 93 15.57 17.65 -8.47
C ARG A 93 16.25 17.65 -7.11
N THR A 94 15.51 17.91 -6.02
CA THR A 94 16.04 17.86 -4.65
C THR A 94 16.64 16.48 -4.36
N PRO A 95 17.78 16.36 -3.67
CA PRO A 95 18.29 15.07 -3.23
C PRO A 95 17.25 14.31 -2.38
N ILE A 96 17.14 13.00 -2.54
CA ILE A 96 16.17 12.18 -1.79
C ILE A 96 16.92 11.02 -1.15
N THR A 97 16.75 10.83 0.16
CA THR A 97 17.31 9.71 0.90
C THR A 97 16.23 9.00 1.71
N MET A 98 16.02 7.72 1.43
CA MET A 98 15.24 6.82 2.27
C MET A 98 16.12 6.17 3.34
N ILE A 99 15.59 6.04 4.54
CA ILE A 99 16.26 5.39 5.67
C ILE A 99 15.33 4.32 6.21
N THR A 100 15.82 3.09 6.32
CA THR A 100 15.07 1.94 6.85
C THR A 100 15.92 1.11 7.78
N GLN A 101 15.31 0.62 8.86
CA GLN A 101 15.94 -0.32 9.79
C GLN A 101 16.06 -1.74 9.21
N GLU A 102 15.40 -2.01 8.09
CA GLU A 102 15.39 -3.33 7.45
C GLU A 102 16.64 -3.58 6.62
N ASN A 103 16.95 -4.87 6.41
CA ASN A 103 18.15 -5.31 5.70
C ASN A 103 18.15 -4.96 4.21
N TRP A 104 16.97 -4.78 3.61
CA TRP A 104 16.79 -4.66 2.17
C TRP A 104 16.10 -3.34 1.80
N PRO A 105 16.38 -2.79 0.60
CA PRO A 105 15.53 -1.77 -0.02
C PRO A 105 14.07 -2.25 -0.14
N PRO A 106 13.11 -1.35 -0.43
CA PRO A 106 11.70 -1.70 -0.52
C PRO A 106 11.42 -2.97 -1.32
N TYR A 107 10.65 -3.87 -0.72
CA TYR A 107 10.30 -5.18 -1.25
C TYR A 107 8.81 -5.47 -1.03
N ASP A 108 8.29 -6.46 -1.74
CA ASP A 108 6.88 -6.79 -1.73
C ASP A 108 6.49 -7.57 -0.45
N ARG A 109 5.98 -6.86 0.55
CA ARG A 109 5.53 -7.46 1.81
C ARG A 109 4.31 -8.38 1.64
N VAL A 110 3.53 -8.23 0.58
CA VAL A 110 2.33 -9.04 0.33
C VAL A 110 2.69 -10.49 0.03
N LEU A 111 3.93 -10.72 -0.43
CA LEU A 111 4.47 -12.06 -0.66
C LEU A 111 4.88 -12.77 0.63
N LEU A 112 5.08 -12.06 1.76
CA LEU A 112 5.59 -12.69 2.99
C LEU A 112 4.62 -13.69 3.61
N SER A 113 3.31 -13.46 3.49
CA SER A 113 2.28 -14.39 3.95
C SER A 113 1.96 -15.50 2.94
N LYS A 114 2.31 -15.31 1.66
CA LYS A 114 1.98 -16.24 0.56
C LYS A 114 3.14 -17.17 0.19
N LYS A 115 4.37 -16.65 0.30
CA LYS A 115 5.64 -17.32 0.00
C LYS A 115 6.64 -17.01 1.11
N PRO A 116 6.42 -17.51 2.34
CA PRO A 116 7.21 -17.12 3.52
C PRO A 116 8.69 -17.51 3.43
N SER A 117 9.06 -18.44 2.55
CA SER A 117 10.45 -18.81 2.25
C SER A 117 11.19 -17.82 1.35
N ALA A 118 10.50 -16.85 0.74
CA ALA A 118 11.11 -15.89 -0.17
C ALA A 118 12.10 -14.96 0.56
N GLU A 119 13.32 -14.86 0.04
CA GLU A 119 14.31 -13.91 0.56
C GLU A 119 13.94 -12.48 0.21
N GLY A 120 14.08 -11.54 1.16
CA GLY A 120 13.80 -10.13 0.90
C GLY A 120 14.54 -9.53 -0.31
N LYS A 121 15.71 -10.06 -0.67
CA LYS A 121 16.47 -9.66 -1.86
C LYS A 121 15.78 -10.03 -3.18
N SER A 122 15.11 -11.18 -3.25
CA SER A 122 14.48 -11.69 -4.48
C SER A 122 13.13 -11.03 -4.76
N ILE A 123 12.46 -10.54 -3.71
CA ILE A 123 11.15 -9.88 -3.80
C ILE A 123 11.23 -8.34 -3.75
N ARG A 124 12.39 -7.75 -4.06
CA ARG A 124 12.56 -6.29 -4.12
C ARG A 124 11.65 -5.66 -5.18
N LEU A 125 11.10 -4.47 -4.87
CA LEU A 125 10.24 -3.74 -5.79
C LEU A 125 11.00 -3.18 -7.01
N ARG A 126 12.27 -2.85 -6.80
CA ARG A 126 13.18 -2.26 -7.78
C ARG A 126 14.62 -2.79 -7.58
N SER A 127 15.43 -2.69 -8.64
CA SER A 127 16.86 -3.04 -8.61
C SER A 127 17.71 -1.88 -8.06
N ASP A 128 18.95 -2.18 -7.66
CA ASP A 128 19.90 -1.14 -7.23
C ASP A 128 20.24 -0.17 -8.37
N ALA A 129 20.29 -0.68 -9.61
CA ALA A 129 20.48 0.12 -10.80
C ALA A 129 19.35 1.15 -10.97
N TYR A 130 18.09 0.75 -10.73
CA TYR A 130 16.96 1.66 -10.80
C TYR A 130 17.10 2.85 -9.83
N TYR A 131 17.47 2.59 -8.57
CA TYR A 131 17.63 3.65 -7.58
C TYR A 131 18.78 4.60 -7.94
N ARG A 132 19.92 4.05 -8.37
CA ARG A 132 21.07 4.83 -8.83
C ARG A 132 20.74 5.71 -10.03
N GLU A 133 20.08 5.15 -11.04
CA GLU A 133 19.70 5.86 -12.27
C GLU A 133 18.64 6.94 -12.04
N ASN A 134 17.86 6.83 -10.96
CA ASN A 134 16.88 7.83 -10.56
C ASN A 134 17.40 8.75 -9.44
N HIS A 135 18.69 8.70 -9.09
CA HIS A 135 19.26 9.52 -8.02
C HIS A 135 18.47 9.42 -6.70
N ILE A 136 18.09 8.19 -6.33
CA ILE A 136 17.43 7.86 -5.07
C ILE A 136 18.45 7.15 -4.19
N ASN A 137 18.76 7.74 -3.04
CA ASN A 137 19.66 7.14 -2.06
C ASN A 137 18.85 6.31 -1.04
N ILE A 138 19.36 5.14 -0.66
CA ILE A 138 18.72 4.26 0.32
C ILE A 138 19.75 3.82 1.36
N ILE A 139 19.46 4.09 2.62
CA ILE A 139 20.24 3.67 3.78
C ILE A 139 19.45 2.57 4.49
N THR A 140 19.92 1.32 4.39
CA THR A 140 19.34 0.15 5.06
C THR A 140 19.99 -0.07 6.44
N LYS A 141 19.45 -1.02 7.21
CA LYS A 141 19.96 -1.44 8.53
C LYS A 141 20.19 -0.28 9.51
N THR A 142 19.44 0.80 9.35
CA THR A 142 19.66 2.05 10.08
C THR A 142 18.34 2.55 10.63
N LYS A 143 18.27 2.74 11.94
CA LYS A 143 17.10 3.30 12.61
C LYS A 143 17.26 4.81 12.76
N VAL A 144 16.16 5.55 12.59
CA VAL A 144 16.09 6.95 13.01
C VAL A 144 15.63 6.96 14.47
N ASN A 145 16.46 7.49 15.37
CA ASN A 145 16.23 7.43 16.81
C ASN A 145 15.61 8.70 17.36
N ASP A 146 15.87 9.84 16.72
CA ASP A 146 15.44 11.15 17.23
C ASP A 146 15.24 12.16 16.10
N PHE A 147 14.38 13.14 16.36
CA PHE A 147 13.96 14.18 15.43
C PHE A 147 14.12 15.56 16.08
N ASP A 148 14.92 16.41 15.45
CA ASP A 148 15.13 17.79 15.85
C ASP A 148 14.47 18.71 14.82
N PHE A 149 13.20 19.04 15.07
CA PHE A 149 12.39 19.83 14.14
C PHE A 149 12.84 21.29 14.04
N ASN A 150 13.46 21.83 15.10
CA ASN A 150 13.99 23.19 15.13
C ASN A 150 15.21 23.30 14.20
N ARG A 151 16.15 22.35 14.30
CA ARG A 151 17.35 22.31 13.45
C ARG A 151 17.13 21.59 12.12
N ARG A 152 15.91 21.08 11.87
CA ARG A 152 15.54 20.24 10.72
C ARG A 152 16.55 19.13 10.49
N SER A 153 16.80 18.33 11.53
CA SER A 153 17.73 17.23 11.48
C SER A 153 17.21 15.97 12.16
N ILE A 154 17.74 14.83 11.77
CA ILE A 154 17.46 13.53 12.38
C ILE A 154 18.74 12.91 12.93
N ALA A 155 18.62 12.12 14.00
CA ALA A 155 19.70 11.31 14.53
C ALA A 155 19.52 9.84 14.15
N LEU A 156 20.58 9.24 13.62
CA LEU A 156 20.61 7.84 13.22
C LEU A 156 21.14 6.96 14.34
N SER A 157 20.81 5.67 14.30
CA SER A 157 21.36 4.66 15.21
C SER A 157 22.87 4.50 15.12
N THR A 158 23.49 5.01 14.05
CA THR A 158 24.94 5.06 13.88
C THR A 158 25.61 6.24 14.60
N GLY A 159 24.84 7.11 15.27
CA GLY A 159 25.32 8.35 15.89
C GLY A 159 25.43 9.54 14.92
N ARG A 160 25.33 9.30 13.60
CA ARG A 160 25.33 10.36 12.58
C ARG A 160 24.06 11.20 12.65
N ARG A 161 24.18 12.51 12.48
CA ARG A 161 23.06 13.42 12.22
C ARG A 161 22.94 13.77 10.74
N MET A 162 21.71 13.94 10.25
CA MET A 162 21.42 14.36 8.87
C MET A 162 20.40 15.48 8.86
N ARG A 163 20.71 16.57 8.15
CA ARG A 163 19.76 17.66 7.88
C ARG A 163 18.79 17.27 6.78
N TYR A 164 17.64 17.93 6.75
CA TYR A 164 16.62 17.73 5.73
C TYR A 164 15.94 19.03 5.31
N SER A 165 15.54 19.10 4.03
CA SER A 165 14.65 20.16 3.52
C SER A 165 13.18 19.83 3.79
N LYS A 166 12.81 18.56 3.63
CA LYS A 166 11.50 17.99 3.98
C LYS A 166 11.67 16.63 4.62
N LEU A 167 10.81 16.31 5.59
CA LEU A 167 10.80 15.03 6.27
C LEU A 167 9.49 14.28 5.97
N VAL A 168 9.59 13.04 5.50
CA VAL A 168 8.47 12.16 5.21
C VAL A 168 8.56 10.94 6.13
N LEU A 169 7.57 10.78 6.99
CA LEU A 169 7.43 9.66 7.91
C LEU A 169 6.56 8.58 7.26
N ALA A 170 7.17 7.46 6.94
CA ALA A 170 6.53 6.28 6.37
C ALA A 170 6.87 4.99 7.15
N PRO A 171 6.79 4.99 8.50
CA PRO A 171 7.29 3.87 9.32
C PRO A 171 6.44 2.60 9.19
N GLY A 172 5.22 2.70 8.67
CA GLY A 172 4.24 1.61 8.67
C GLY A 172 3.78 1.27 10.09
N VAL A 173 3.35 0.02 10.30
CA VAL A 173 2.88 -0.51 11.59
C VAL A 173 3.72 -1.69 12.08
N VAL A 174 3.59 -2.00 13.36
CA VAL A 174 4.20 -3.17 14.03
C VAL A 174 3.12 -4.17 14.44
N PRO A 175 3.38 -5.49 14.40
CA PRO A 175 2.41 -6.49 14.87
C PRO A 175 2.05 -6.29 16.35
N LYS A 176 0.75 -6.39 16.67
CA LYS A 176 0.27 -6.40 18.06
C LYS A 176 0.83 -7.65 18.77
N LYS A 177 1.61 -7.43 19.82
CA LYS A 177 2.19 -8.52 20.62
C LYS A 177 1.13 -9.10 21.55
N LEU A 178 1.14 -10.42 21.72
CA LEU A 178 0.31 -11.12 22.70
C LEU A 178 0.77 -10.78 24.12
N ASN A 179 -0.17 -10.50 25.00
CA ASN A 179 0.09 -10.23 26.41
C ASN A 179 -0.47 -11.37 27.27
N ILE A 180 0.09 -12.56 27.10
CA ILE A 180 -0.30 -13.79 27.80
C ILE A 180 0.95 -14.54 28.29
N PRO A 181 0.83 -15.42 29.31
CA PRO A 181 1.92 -16.31 29.70
C PRO A 181 2.45 -17.10 28.49
N GLY A 182 3.78 -17.17 28.35
CA GLY A 182 4.42 -17.88 27.23
C GLY A 182 4.55 -17.09 25.92
N ALA A 183 4.02 -15.87 25.81
CA ALA A 183 4.11 -15.05 24.58
C ALA A 183 5.54 -14.68 24.12
N ARG A 184 6.55 -14.92 24.97
CA ARG A 184 7.98 -14.67 24.72
C ARG A 184 8.80 -15.95 24.51
N LEU A 185 8.16 -17.13 24.44
CA LEU A 185 8.86 -18.38 24.15
C LEU A 185 9.50 -18.32 22.75
N LYS A 186 10.63 -19.04 22.57
CA LYS A 186 11.46 -18.97 21.36
C LYS A 186 10.73 -19.41 20.08
N ASN A 187 9.65 -20.18 20.21
CA ASN A 187 8.82 -20.69 19.13
C ASN A 187 7.59 -19.80 18.84
N VAL A 188 7.50 -18.61 19.44
CA VAL A 188 6.44 -17.63 19.15
C VAL A 188 6.97 -16.60 18.15
N PHE A 189 6.41 -16.61 16.94
CA PHE A 189 6.81 -15.74 15.84
C PHE A 189 5.71 -14.72 15.50
N TYR A 190 6.11 -13.60 14.88
CA TYR A 190 5.21 -12.59 14.33
C TYR A 190 5.61 -12.32 12.89
N LEU A 191 4.67 -11.98 12.02
CA LEU A 191 4.93 -11.76 10.60
C LEU A 191 4.82 -10.28 10.23
N ARG A 192 5.94 -9.63 9.91
CA ARG A 192 5.98 -8.28 9.31
C ARG A 192 7.13 -8.07 8.33
N VAL A 193 8.30 -8.64 8.61
CA VAL A 193 9.50 -8.49 7.79
C VAL A 193 9.96 -9.82 7.19
N ALA A 194 10.76 -9.78 6.12
CA ALA A 194 11.23 -10.97 5.42
C ALA A 194 11.94 -11.98 6.34
N SER A 195 12.80 -11.51 7.25
CA SER A 195 13.50 -12.40 8.19
C SER A 195 12.56 -13.15 9.12
N GLU A 196 11.44 -12.54 9.51
CA GLU A 196 10.42 -13.20 10.32
C GLU A 196 9.64 -14.24 9.52
N ALA A 197 9.26 -13.91 8.27
CA ALA A 197 8.61 -14.85 7.36
C ALA A 197 9.48 -16.09 7.12
N ASN A 198 10.77 -15.87 6.87
CA ASN A 198 11.73 -16.96 6.66
C ASN A 198 11.89 -17.79 7.94
N ALA A 199 11.97 -17.16 9.12
CA ALA A 199 12.03 -17.87 10.40
C ALA A 199 10.79 -18.73 10.64
N ILE A 200 9.59 -18.21 10.33
CA ILE A 200 8.33 -18.98 10.38
C ILE A 200 8.43 -20.20 9.46
N SER A 201 8.79 -19.98 8.18
CA SER A 201 8.89 -21.05 7.19
C SER A 201 9.89 -22.15 7.58
N THR A 202 11.03 -21.79 8.16
CA THR A 202 12.04 -22.77 8.59
C THR A 202 11.59 -23.54 9.83
N ASN A 203 10.97 -22.87 10.81
CA ASN A 203 10.61 -23.49 12.08
C ASN A 203 9.26 -24.24 12.04
N SER A 204 8.47 -24.08 10.97
CA SER A 204 7.19 -24.78 10.78
C SER A 204 7.33 -26.17 10.16
N THR A 205 8.41 -26.44 9.42
CA THR A 205 8.54 -27.67 8.62
C THR A 205 8.46 -28.93 9.49
N GLY A 206 7.50 -29.80 9.19
CA GLY A 206 7.23 -31.03 9.94
C GLY A 206 6.80 -30.79 11.40
N LYS A 207 6.32 -29.60 11.75
CA LYS A 207 5.84 -29.26 13.11
C LYS A 207 4.33 -29.05 13.15
N HIS A 208 3.76 -29.15 14.34
CA HIS A 208 2.40 -28.74 14.62
C HIS A 208 2.37 -27.22 14.86
N VAL A 209 1.74 -26.48 13.96
CA VAL A 209 1.74 -25.02 13.96
C VAL A 209 0.38 -24.50 14.43
N VAL A 210 0.41 -23.53 15.35
CA VAL A 210 -0.79 -22.79 15.78
C VAL A 210 -0.70 -21.35 15.28
N CYS A 211 -1.64 -20.95 14.42
CA CYS A 211 -1.79 -19.60 13.92
C CYS A 211 -2.82 -18.85 14.77
N ILE A 212 -2.39 -17.81 15.49
CA ILE A 212 -3.26 -16.99 16.34
C ILE A 212 -3.72 -15.77 15.54
N GLY A 213 -4.99 -15.75 15.17
CA GLY A 213 -5.65 -14.69 14.39
C GLY A 213 -6.21 -15.21 13.07
N GLY A 214 -7.53 -15.10 12.89
CA GLY A 214 -8.24 -15.53 11.68
C GLY A 214 -8.43 -14.45 10.62
N SER A 215 -7.61 -13.38 10.62
CA SER A 215 -7.69 -12.34 9.58
C SER A 215 -6.94 -12.75 8.31
N PHE A 216 -6.96 -11.91 7.27
CA PHE A 216 -6.30 -12.20 5.98
C PHE A 216 -4.86 -12.70 6.13
N ILE A 217 -3.98 -11.99 6.84
CA ILE A 217 -2.58 -12.40 7.02
C ILE A 217 -2.49 -13.76 7.74
N GLY A 218 -3.31 -13.97 8.78
CA GLY A 218 -3.32 -15.21 9.56
C GLY A 218 -3.79 -16.42 8.75
N MET A 219 -4.82 -16.24 7.91
CA MET A 219 -5.32 -17.28 7.02
C MET A 219 -4.38 -17.53 5.83
N GLU A 220 -3.77 -16.49 5.25
CA GLU A 220 -2.78 -16.63 4.18
C GLU A 220 -1.55 -17.41 4.67
N ILE A 221 -0.99 -17.07 5.84
CA ILE A 221 0.17 -17.79 6.37
C ILE A 221 -0.18 -19.22 6.76
N ALA A 222 -1.35 -19.45 7.38
CA ALA A 222 -1.82 -20.81 7.68
C ALA A 222 -1.91 -21.65 6.40
N SER A 223 -2.45 -21.05 5.34
CA SER A 223 -2.57 -21.68 4.03
C SER A 223 -1.23 -21.92 3.33
N ALA A 224 -0.25 -21.02 3.50
CA ALA A 224 1.09 -21.23 2.96
C ALA A 224 1.84 -22.39 3.66
N LEU A 225 1.53 -22.63 4.95
CA LEU A 225 2.24 -23.60 5.78
C LEU A 225 1.67 -25.02 5.69
N VAL A 226 0.41 -25.23 5.30
CA VAL A 226 -0.22 -26.57 5.23
C VAL A 226 0.55 -27.57 4.36
N LEU A 227 1.31 -27.10 3.37
CA LEU A 227 2.12 -27.97 2.51
C LEU A 227 3.42 -28.48 3.16
N THR A 228 3.89 -27.83 4.23
CA THR A 228 5.23 -28.08 4.79
C THR A 228 5.21 -28.42 6.29
N ALA A 229 4.21 -27.95 7.02
CA ALA A 229 3.97 -28.28 8.42
C ALA A 229 3.38 -29.69 8.58
N ALA A 230 3.53 -30.30 9.76
CA ALA A 230 2.85 -31.56 10.07
C ALA A 230 1.36 -31.36 10.31
N SER A 231 0.97 -30.23 10.92
CA SER A 231 -0.41 -29.76 10.98
C SER A 231 -0.46 -28.25 11.17
N VAL A 232 -1.60 -27.64 10.81
CA VAL A 232 -1.86 -26.22 11.03
C VAL A 232 -3.22 -26.07 11.72
N THR A 233 -3.25 -25.37 12.84
CA THR A 233 -4.47 -25.02 13.58
C THR A 233 -4.60 -23.50 13.64
N VAL A 234 -5.76 -22.98 13.26
CA VAL A 234 -6.05 -21.54 13.39
C VAL A 234 -6.93 -21.31 14.61
N VAL A 235 -6.49 -20.39 15.49
CA VAL A 235 -7.27 -19.93 16.64
C VAL A 235 -7.71 -18.50 16.36
N CYS A 236 -9.02 -18.26 16.36
CA CYS A 236 -9.61 -16.94 16.18
C CYS A 236 -10.66 -16.68 17.27
N MET A 237 -10.93 -15.40 17.51
CA MET A 237 -11.89 -14.93 18.53
C MET A 237 -13.32 -14.81 17.97
N THR A 238 -13.53 -15.16 16.70
CA THR A 238 -14.78 -15.04 15.95
C THR A 238 -15.28 -16.43 15.58
N GLU A 239 -16.60 -16.60 15.43
CA GLU A 239 -17.19 -17.88 15.01
C GLU A 239 -16.74 -18.29 13.60
N GLU A 240 -16.59 -17.31 12.69
CA GLU A 240 -16.03 -17.50 11.35
C GLU A 240 -14.68 -16.75 11.21
N PRO A 241 -13.67 -17.30 10.52
CA PRO A 241 -12.46 -16.56 10.14
C PRO A 241 -12.80 -15.46 9.12
N LEU A 242 -11.96 -14.42 9.05
CA LEU A 242 -12.09 -13.17 8.29
C LEU A 242 -13.10 -12.17 8.91
N PRO A 243 -12.63 -11.09 9.56
CA PRO A 243 -13.53 -10.14 10.22
C PRO A 243 -14.26 -9.22 9.23
N ALA A 244 -15.43 -8.71 9.64
CA ALA A 244 -15.95 -7.46 9.12
C ALA A 244 -14.94 -6.33 9.40
N LEU A 245 -14.56 -5.59 8.36
CA LEU A 245 -13.52 -4.56 8.39
C LEU A 245 -13.93 -3.40 9.32
N GLY A 246 -13.48 -3.45 10.58
CA GLY A 246 -13.71 -2.41 11.57
C GLY A 246 -12.99 -1.09 11.23
N ALA A 247 -13.50 0.00 11.79
CA ALA A 247 -12.98 1.35 11.57
C ALA A 247 -12.05 1.77 12.71
N ASP A 248 -10.80 2.12 12.39
CA ASP A 248 -9.90 2.85 13.27
C ASP A 248 -9.33 4.08 12.53
N ILE A 249 -9.02 5.20 13.23
CA ILE A 249 -9.05 6.62 12.75
C ILE A 249 -7.74 7.41 13.07
N GLY A 250 -7.38 8.51 12.33
CA GLY A 250 -6.27 9.47 12.66
C GLY A 250 -5.30 10.05 11.56
N ALA A 251 -5.26 11.38 11.39
CA ALA A 251 -4.79 12.16 10.21
C ALA A 251 -3.32 12.70 10.17
N ALA A 252 -3.07 13.71 9.31
CA ALA A 252 -1.80 14.42 9.03
C ALA A 252 -1.19 15.21 10.23
N THR A 253 0.12 15.49 10.17
CA THR A 253 0.86 16.14 11.29
C THR A 253 0.73 17.67 11.31
N SER A 254 0.89 18.28 12.49
CA SER A 254 0.83 19.74 12.72
C SER A 254 2.16 20.48 12.47
N VAL A 255 3.23 19.78 12.11
CA VAL A 255 4.58 20.34 11.99
C VAL A 255 4.90 20.71 10.54
N SER A 256 5.34 21.95 10.32
CA SER A 256 5.71 22.43 8.99
C SER A 256 6.84 21.62 8.36
N ASN A 257 6.70 21.25 7.08
CA ASN A 257 7.62 20.40 6.32
C ASN A 257 7.83 18.97 6.86
N VAL A 258 6.90 18.49 7.69
CA VAL A 258 6.84 17.09 8.14
C VAL A 258 5.53 16.46 7.68
N TYR A 259 5.63 15.33 6.98
CA TYR A 259 4.49 14.62 6.41
C TYR A 259 4.48 13.17 6.89
N ALA A 260 3.32 12.53 6.91
CA ALA A 260 3.20 11.11 7.21
C ALA A 260 2.36 10.39 6.13
N ILE A 261 2.73 9.16 5.78
CA ILE A 261 2.09 8.35 4.71
C ILE A 261 2.07 6.85 5.04
N GLY A 262 1.26 6.08 4.30
CA GLY A 262 1.15 4.62 4.46
C GLY A 262 0.26 4.18 5.62
N ASP A 263 0.53 3.01 6.19
CA ASP A 263 -0.26 2.43 7.30
C ASP A 263 -0.27 3.30 8.57
N ALA A 264 0.69 4.23 8.70
CA ALA A 264 0.83 5.11 9.86
C ALA A 264 -0.17 6.27 9.89
N VAL A 265 -0.98 6.45 8.84
CA VAL A 265 -1.91 7.58 8.72
C VAL A 265 -3.30 7.14 8.30
N CYS A 266 -4.25 8.03 8.54
CA CYS A 266 -5.64 7.88 8.11
C CYS A 266 -5.99 8.94 7.08
N THR A 267 -6.87 8.57 6.17
CA THR A 267 -7.31 9.41 5.06
C THR A 267 -8.81 9.59 5.13
N PRO A 268 -9.35 10.76 4.76
CA PRO A 268 -10.77 10.88 4.48
C PRO A 268 -11.12 10.01 3.26
N LEU A 269 -12.36 9.54 3.23
CA LEU A 269 -12.96 8.89 2.06
C LEU A 269 -14.26 9.61 1.71
N PRO A 270 -14.16 10.70 0.92
CA PRO A 270 -15.31 11.56 0.62
C PRO A 270 -16.47 10.83 -0.05
N LEU A 271 -16.16 9.86 -0.92
CA LEU A 271 -17.15 9.00 -1.59
C LEU A 271 -18.04 8.21 -0.61
N TRP A 272 -17.58 7.98 0.62
CA TRP A 272 -18.30 7.25 1.66
C TRP A 272 -18.72 8.15 2.84
N GLU A 273 -18.54 9.47 2.73
CA GLU A 273 -18.78 10.44 3.82
C GLU A 273 -18.02 10.07 5.12
N ILE A 274 -16.81 9.54 4.98
CA ILE A 274 -15.95 9.18 6.09
C ILE A 274 -14.89 10.27 6.25
N ASP A 275 -14.97 10.98 7.38
CA ASP A 275 -14.09 12.11 7.67
C ASP A 275 -12.63 11.65 7.90
N SER A 276 -12.39 10.43 8.42
CA SER A 276 -11.03 9.86 8.57
C SER A 276 -11.06 8.36 8.88
N ILE A 277 -10.20 7.56 8.24
CA ILE A 277 -10.00 6.13 8.53
C ILE A 277 -8.61 5.61 8.17
N ASN A 278 -8.08 4.70 8.98
CA ASN A 278 -6.83 3.96 8.81
C ASN A 278 -7.08 2.72 7.95
N ILE A 279 -6.63 2.76 6.70
CA ILE A 279 -6.70 1.61 5.82
C ILE A 279 -5.30 1.01 5.68
N GLN A 280 -5.07 -0.09 6.39
CA GLN A 280 -3.81 -0.83 6.37
C GLN A 280 -3.77 -1.77 5.17
N HIS A 281 -3.60 -1.19 3.98
CA HIS A 281 -3.55 -1.94 2.74
C HIS A 281 -2.51 -1.40 1.78
N PHE A 282 -1.92 -2.32 1.00
CA PHE A 282 -0.84 -2.02 0.07
C PHE A 282 -1.22 -0.91 -0.92
N GLN A 283 -2.40 -1.00 -1.54
CA GLN A 283 -2.84 0.00 -2.51
C GLN A 283 -3.10 1.36 -1.85
N THR A 284 -3.74 1.39 -0.68
CA THR A 284 -3.97 2.66 0.02
C THR A 284 -2.65 3.32 0.43
N ALA A 285 -1.70 2.54 0.92
CA ALA A 285 -0.36 3.02 1.23
C ALA A 285 0.38 3.55 -0.01
N GLN A 286 0.22 2.89 -1.16
CA GLN A 286 0.75 3.35 -2.45
C GLN A 286 0.14 4.72 -2.83
N GLU A 287 -1.18 4.87 -2.74
CA GLU A 287 -1.85 6.12 -3.09
C GLU A 287 -1.46 7.28 -2.15
N HIS A 288 -1.29 7.03 -0.85
CA HIS A 288 -0.74 8.04 0.07
C HIS A 288 0.63 8.57 -0.43
N GLY A 289 1.47 7.69 -0.97
CA GLY A 289 2.75 8.07 -1.58
C GLY A 289 2.59 8.98 -2.80
N HIS A 290 1.65 8.67 -3.70
CA HIS A 290 1.34 9.52 -4.85
C HIS A 290 0.77 10.87 -4.41
N MET A 291 -0.22 10.88 -3.53
CA MET A 291 -0.89 12.10 -3.06
C MET A 291 0.11 13.09 -2.48
N LEU A 292 1.01 12.62 -1.60
CA LEU A 292 2.08 13.47 -1.06
C LEU A 292 3.02 13.95 -2.17
N GLY A 293 3.34 13.08 -3.13
CA GLY A 293 4.18 13.43 -4.27
C GLY A 293 3.62 14.59 -5.09
N TYR A 294 2.33 14.55 -5.44
CA TYR A 294 1.64 15.65 -6.12
C TYR A 294 1.68 16.95 -5.29
N SER A 295 1.39 16.85 -3.99
CA SER A 295 1.41 18.01 -3.08
C SER A 295 2.78 18.68 -3.02
N ILE A 296 3.86 17.91 -2.88
CA ILE A 296 5.23 18.44 -2.83
C ILE A 296 5.63 19.10 -4.16
N LEU A 297 5.09 18.63 -5.27
CA LEU A 297 5.30 19.22 -6.60
C LEU A 297 4.40 20.44 -6.87
N GLY A 298 3.57 20.85 -5.91
CA GLY A 298 2.63 21.97 -6.08
C GLY A 298 1.49 21.66 -7.07
N ARG A 299 1.15 20.38 -7.23
CA ARG A 299 0.12 19.92 -8.18
C ARG A 299 -1.09 19.35 -7.44
N PRO A 300 -2.32 19.55 -7.94
CA PRO A 300 -3.49 18.89 -7.39
C PRO A 300 -3.45 17.39 -7.68
N TYR A 301 -3.93 16.58 -6.73
CA TYR A 301 -4.07 15.14 -6.92
C TYR A 301 -5.25 14.88 -7.89
N PRO A 302 -5.09 14.05 -8.94
CA PRO A 302 -6.06 14.00 -10.05
C PRO A 302 -7.27 13.09 -9.81
N HIS A 303 -7.29 12.29 -8.73
CA HIS A 303 -8.28 11.23 -8.53
C HIS A 303 -8.81 11.20 -7.09
N GLU A 304 -9.97 10.59 -6.89
CA GLU A 304 -10.48 10.26 -5.56
C GLU A 304 -9.99 8.86 -5.16
N LEU A 305 -9.60 8.69 -3.89
CA LEU A 305 -9.13 7.40 -3.40
C LEU A 305 -10.30 6.41 -3.30
N THR A 306 -10.22 5.32 -4.06
CA THR A 306 -11.11 4.17 -3.95
C THR A 306 -10.29 2.98 -3.43
N PRO A 307 -10.46 2.58 -2.15
CA PRO A 307 -9.74 1.44 -1.61
C PRO A 307 -10.20 0.14 -2.26
N PHE A 308 -9.27 -0.68 -2.69
CA PHE A 308 -9.56 -2.07 -3.02
C PHE A 308 -8.48 -2.96 -2.41
N PHE A 309 -8.84 -4.20 -2.17
CA PHE A 309 -8.10 -5.17 -1.39
C PHE A 309 -8.08 -6.49 -2.14
N TRP A 310 -7.08 -7.32 -1.82
CA TRP A 310 -7.01 -8.69 -2.31
C TRP A 310 -6.40 -9.61 -1.27
N ALA A 311 -6.79 -10.88 -1.34
CA ALA A 311 -6.18 -11.97 -0.59
C ALA A 311 -6.08 -13.21 -1.49
N LEU A 312 -5.07 -14.04 -1.24
CA LEU A 312 -4.90 -15.31 -1.95
C LEU A 312 -4.82 -16.44 -0.93
N PHE A 313 -5.80 -17.34 -0.97
CA PHE A 313 -5.85 -18.53 -0.13
C PHE A 313 -5.56 -19.78 -0.96
N PHE A 314 -4.87 -20.74 -0.36
CA PHE A 314 -4.56 -22.06 -0.92
C PHE A 314 -3.93 -22.03 -2.31
N PHE A 315 -3.10 -21.02 -2.57
CA PHE A 315 -2.39 -20.79 -3.84
C PHE A 315 -3.28 -20.53 -5.07
N GLU A 316 -4.59 -20.72 -4.96
CA GLU A 316 -5.53 -20.72 -6.09
C GLU A 316 -6.74 -19.80 -5.88
N PHE A 317 -7.19 -19.61 -4.64
CA PHE A 317 -8.41 -18.86 -4.34
C PHE A 317 -8.11 -17.38 -4.09
N GLY A 318 -8.23 -16.56 -5.14
CA GLY A 318 -8.05 -15.11 -5.07
C GLY A 318 -9.36 -14.37 -4.79
N ILE A 319 -9.46 -13.69 -3.65
CA ILE A 319 -10.56 -12.77 -3.36
C ILE A 319 -10.09 -11.34 -3.66
N ARG A 320 -10.91 -10.56 -4.39
CA ARG A 320 -10.75 -9.11 -4.51
C ARG A 320 -12.00 -8.42 -3.98
N TYR A 321 -11.84 -7.36 -3.21
CA TYR A 321 -12.98 -6.60 -2.67
C TYR A 321 -12.64 -5.11 -2.58
N THR A 322 -13.62 -4.24 -2.82
CA THR A 322 -13.62 -2.89 -2.21
C THR A 322 -14.44 -3.01 -0.93
N VAL A 323 -14.35 -2.09 0.04
CA VAL A 323 -15.46 -1.69 0.95
C VAL A 323 -14.92 -0.92 2.17
N LEU A 324 -15.79 -0.05 2.70
CA LEU A 324 -15.97 0.11 4.16
C LEU A 324 -17.40 -0.26 4.55
N PRO A 325 -17.61 -1.14 5.55
CA PRO A 325 -18.90 -1.72 5.84
C PRO A 325 -19.75 -0.72 6.63
N ARG A 326 -20.36 0.23 5.92
CA ARG A 326 -21.57 0.90 6.43
C ARG A 326 -22.77 0.35 5.66
N ASN A 327 -23.79 -0.04 6.42
CA ASN A 327 -25.08 -0.56 5.94
C ASN A 327 -25.09 -2.01 5.42
N GLY A 328 -24.12 -2.85 5.80
CA GLY A 328 -24.18 -4.29 5.55
C GLY A 328 -24.03 -4.71 4.09
N VAL A 329 -23.50 -3.85 3.22
CA VAL A 329 -23.20 -4.18 1.82
C VAL A 329 -21.70 -4.39 1.68
N VAL A 330 -21.29 -5.66 1.50
CA VAL A 330 -19.93 -6.03 1.10
C VAL A 330 -19.96 -6.39 -0.38
N VAL A 331 -19.21 -5.68 -1.21
CA VAL A 331 -19.02 -6.03 -2.63
C VAL A 331 -17.70 -6.77 -2.77
N ALA A 332 -17.77 -8.10 -2.71
CA ALA A 332 -16.65 -8.98 -3.05
C ALA A 332 -16.82 -9.50 -4.48
N VAL A 333 -15.72 -9.63 -5.22
CA VAL A 333 -15.68 -10.29 -6.52
C VAL A 333 -14.67 -11.43 -6.42
N ALA A 334 -15.18 -12.66 -6.41
CA ALA A 334 -14.36 -13.85 -6.62
C ALA A 334 -14.06 -13.93 -8.13
N ASN A 335 -12.77 -14.07 -8.48
CA ASN A 335 -12.26 -14.39 -9.82
C ASN A 335 -13.01 -13.76 -11.03
N SER A 336 -12.64 -12.54 -11.43
CA SER A 336 -13.22 -11.91 -12.63
C SER A 336 -12.80 -12.67 -13.89
N GLY A 337 -13.78 -13.11 -14.68
CA GLY A 337 -13.57 -13.61 -16.05
C GLY A 337 -12.91 -12.59 -17.00
N PRO A 338 -13.28 -12.53 -18.29
CA PRO A 338 -12.49 -11.79 -19.30
C PRO A 338 -12.44 -10.27 -19.11
N ILE A 339 -13.27 -9.70 -18.24
CA ILE A 339 -13.32 -8.25 -17.97
C ILE A 339 -12.45 -7.95 -16.75
N PRO A 340 -11.55 -6.94 -16.82
CA PRO A 340 -10.76 -6.53 -15.67
C PRO A 340 -11.63 -6.26 -14.44
N THR A 341 -11.30 -6.88 -13.31
CA THR A 341 -12.07 -6.82 -12.06
C THR A 341 -12.42 -5.38 -11.66
N ALA A 342 -11.50 -4.43 -11.85
CA ALA A 342 -11.71 -3.01 -11.52
C ALA A 342 -12.84 -2.37 -12.33
N ILE A 343 -13.07 -2.79 -13.57
CA ILE A 343 -14.13 -2.29 -14.45
C ILE A 343 -15.48 -2.90 -14.07
N GLN A 344 -15.55 -4.22 -13.88
CA GLN A 344 -16.75 -4.90 -13.38
C GLN A 344 -17.20 -4.30 -12.04
N PHE A 345 -16.23 -4.06 -11.17
CA PHE A 345 -16.42 -3.44 -9.88
C PHE A 345 -17.02 -2.02 -9.96
N LEU A 346 -16.44 -1.14 -10.78
CA LEU A 346 -16.94 0.23 -10.94
C LEU A 346 -18.38 0.26 -11.47
N ASP A 347 -18.72 -0.69 -12.33
CA ASP A 347 -20.06 -0.85 -12.89
C ASP A 347 -21.07 -1.34 -11.83
N ILE A 348 -20.72 -2.37 -11.05
CA ILE A 348 -21.53 -2.89 -9.93
C ILE A 348 -21.78 -1.79 -8.88
N PHE A 349 -20.73 -1.07 -8.49
CA PHE A 349 -20.80 -0.01 -7.49
C PHE A 349 -21.68 1.16 -7.97
N LYS A 350 -21.48 1.64 -9.20
CA LYS A 350 -22.31 2.74 -9.77
C LYS A 350 -23.77 2.34 -9.92
N ARG A 351 -24.04 1.08 -10.25
CA ARG A 351 -25.40 0.56 -10.40
C ARG A 351 -26.07 0.22 -9.06
N LYS A 352 -25.38 0.36 -7.93
CA LYS A 352 -25.86 0.00 -6.58
C LYS A 352 -26.39 -1.44 -6.51
N ILE A 353 -25.79 -2.35 -7.27
CA ILE A 353 -26.22 -3.75 -7.29
C ILE A 353 -25.85 -4.36 -5.93
N LYS A 354 -26.85 -4.88 -5.22
CA LYS A 354 -26.67 -5.60 -3.96
C LYS A 354 -26.22 -7.01 -4.29
N ILE A 355 -25.00 -7.37 -3.87
CA ILE A 355 -24.48 -8.74 -3.97
C ILE A 355 -24.73 -9.41 -2.62
N THR A 356 -25.38 -10.58 -2.63
CA THR A 356 -25.65 -11.40 -1.45
C THR A 356 -24.50 -12.38 -1.18
N ARG A 357 -24.48 -13.02 -0.01
CA ARG A 357 -23.54 -14.11 0.30
C ARG A 357 -23.66 -15.26 -0.71
N GLU A 358 -24.88 -15.59 -1.12
CA GLU A 358 -25.17 -16.63 -2.11
C GLU A 358 -24.63 -16.28 -3.52
N ASP A 359 -24.60 -14.99 -3.88
CA ASP A 359 -24.02 -14.51 -5.15
C ASP A 359 -22.48 -14.56 -5.17
N ILE A 360 -21.83 -14.64 -4.00
CA ILE A 360 -20.36 -14.78 -3.87
C ILE A 360 -19.96 -16.26 -3.83
N GLU A 361 -20.84 -17.12 -3.29
CA GLU A 361 -20.62 -18.56 -3.17
C GLU A 361 -20.90 -19.32 -4.50
N LYS A 362 -21.75 -18.78 -5.38
CA LYS A 362 -21.94 -19.22 -6.77
C LYS A 362 -20.84 -18.67 -7.69
#